data_AF-A0A9X5XKB2-F1
#
_entry.id   AF-A0A9X5XKB2-F1
#
_cell.length_a   1.000
_cell.length_b   1.000
_cell.length_c   1.000
_cell.angle_alpha   90.00
_cell.angle_beta   90.00
_cell.angle_gamma   90.00
#
_symmetry.space_group_name_H-M   'P 1'
#
loop_
_entity.id
_entity.type
_entity.pdbx_description
1 polymer ?
#
loop_
_entity_poly.entity_id
_entity_poly.type
_entity_poly.pdbx_seq_one_letter_code
_entity_poly.pdbx_strand_id
1 'polypeptide(L)'
;MSEPLLHLTERSLWDAARASGAYEMSTRGRTLQEEGFIHCSLRHQVPGVASFLYGGYDGPDELVLLVIDPERLDVPVRYEAVKPGGEEFPHIYGPIPVAAVVDVEVWESA
;
A
#
# COMPACT_ATOMS: atom_id res chain seq x y z
N MET A 1 8.13 18.73 -1.17
CA MET A 1 7.67 17.50 -0.51
C MET A 1 6.44 17.07 -1.27
N SER A 2 6.57 15.97 -2.01
CA SER A 2 5.48 15.34 -2.73
C SER A 2 4.45 14.74 -1.76
N GLU A 3 3.19 14.58 -2.19
CA GLU A 3 2.16 13.93 -1.38
C GLU A 3 2.54 12.45 -1.13
N PRO A 4 2.47 11.94 0.11
CA PRO A 4 2.82 10.55 0.39
C PRO A 4 1.80 9.58 -0.20
N LEU A 5 2.27 8.41 -0.61
CA LEU A 5 1.44 7.30 -1.03
C LEU A 5 1.18 6.38 0.16
N LEU A 6 0.00 5.77 0.21
CA LEU A 6 -0.42 4.97 1.35
C LEU A 6 -0.73 3.53 0.92
N HIS A 7 -0.23 2.56 1.66
CA HIS A 7 -0.52 1.15 1.43
C HIS A 7 -1.02 0.50 2.71
N LEU A 8 -2.24 -0.07 2.69
CA LEU A 8 -2.84 -0.76 3.83
C LEU A 8 -2.52 -2.25 3.79
N THR A 9 -1.94 -2.77 4.87
CA THR A 9 -1.46 -4.14 4.95
C THR A 9 -1.53 -4.71 6.37
N GLU A 10 -1.47 -6.02 6.50
CA GLU A 10 -1.24 -6.72 7.75
C GLU A 10 0.16 -6.39 8.33
N ARG A 11 0.22 -6.11 9.63
CA ARG A 11 1.45 -5.83 10.39
C ARG A 11 2.57 -6.82 10.14
N SER A 12 2.24 -8.10 10.15
CA SER A 12 3.18 -9.20 9.98
C SER A 12 3.90 -9.17 8.63
N LEU A 13 3.20 -8.77 7.55
CA LEU A 13 3.76 -8.62 6.21
C LEU A 13 4.76 -7.46 6.16
N TRP A 14 4.43 -6.35 6.83
CA TRP A 14 5.38 -5.25 6.95
C TRP A 14 6.62 -5.62 7.78
N ASP A 15 6.45 -6.34 8.89
CA ASP A 15 7.60 -6.79 9.68
C ASP A 15 8.51 -7.75 8.93
N ALA A 16 7.93 -8.63 8.11
CA ALA A 16 8.69 -9.47 7.19
C ALA A 16 9.47 -8.62 6.17
N ALA A 17 8.84 -7.58 5.60
CA ALA A 17 9.50 -6.65 4.68
C ALA A 17 10.65 -5.87 5.33
N ARG A 18 10.50 -5.45 6.60
CA ARG A 18 11.59 -4.83 7.35
C ARG A 18 12.81 -5.75 7.49
N ALA A 19 12.59 -7.06 7.62
CA ALA A 19 13.65 -8.05 7.72
C ALA A 19 14.31 -8.35 6.36
N SER A 20 13.54 -8.35 5.27
CA SER A 20 14.06 -8.61 3.90
C SER A 20 14.64 -7.38 3.22
N GLY A 21 14.23 -6.17 3.64
CA GLY A 21 14.65 -4.88 3.08
C GLY A 21 13.68 -4.26 2.07
N ALA A 22 12.65 -5.01 1.63
CA ALA A 22 11.64 -4.52 0.70
C ALA A 22 10.28 -5.19 0.90
N TYR A 23 9.22 -4.45 0.62
CA TYR A 23 7.83 -4.91 0.67
C TYR A 23 7.34 -5.28 -0.74
N GLU A 24 6.76 -6.47 -0.87
CA GLU A 24 6.46 -7.10 -2.17
C GLU A 24 5.02 -7.60 -2.30
N MET A 25 4.11 -7.20 -1.41
CA MET A 25 2.70 -7.52 -1.55
C MET A 25 1.99 -6.42 -2.35
N SER A 26 1.12 -6.80 -3.27
CA SER A 26 0.41 -5.85 -4.13
C SER A 26 -0.86 -5.32 -3.47
N THR A 27 -1.62 -6.24 -2.88
CA THR A 27 -2.87 -6.00 -2.17
C THR A 27 -3.10 -7.20 -1.23
N ARG A 28 -4.22 -7.21 -0.49
CA ARG A 28 -4.55 -8.28 0.44
C ARG A 28 -4.53 -9.64 -0.27
N GLY A 29 -3.62 -10.53 0.16
CA GLY A 29 -3.49 -11.89 -0.35
C GLY A 29 -2.91 -12.02 -1.76
N ARG A 30 -2.35 -10.96 -2.35
CA ARG A 30 -1.71 -10.98 -3.68
C ARG A 30 -0.33 -10.34 -3.63
N THR A 31 0.63 -10.98 -4.29
CA THR A 31 2.01 -10.51 -4.40
C THR A 31 2.20 -9.53 -5.58
N LEU A 32 3.27 -8.74 -5.53
CA LEU A 32 3.73 -7.92 -6.66
C LEU A 32 3.96 -8.77 -7.91
N GLN A 33 4.46 -10.00 -7.77
CA GLN A 33 4.70 -10.89 -8.90
C GLN A 33 3.39 -11.29 -9.62
N GLU A 34 2.29 -11.42 -8.89
CA GLU A 34 0.99 -11.81 -9.44
C GLU A 34 0.29 -10.65 -10.17
N GLU A 35 0.35 -9.43 -9.63
CA GLU A 35 -0.40 -8.26 -10.14
C GLU A 35 0.46 -7.35 -11.05
N GLY A 36 1.79 -7.36 -10.88
CA GLY A 36 2.73 -6.54 -11.65
C GLY A 36 2.97 -5.12 -11.12
N PHE A 37 2.23 -4.69 -10.10
CA PHE A 37 2.40 -3.42 -9.38
C PHE A 37 1.83 -3.54 -7.96
N ILE A 38 2.16 -2.59 -7.08
CA ILE A 38 1.59 -2.48 -5.72
C ILE A 38 0.51 -1.40 -5.68
N HIS A 39 -0.69 -1.77 -5.22
CA HIS A 39 -1.79 -0.84 -5.07
C HIS A 39 -1.54 0.11 -3.90
N CYS A 40 -1.50 1.40 -4.18
CA CYS A 40 -1.45 2.44 -3.16
C CYS A 40 -2.73 3.28 -3.21
N SER A 41 -2.83 4.21 -2.27
CA SER A 41 -3.95 5.12 -2.10
C SER A 41 -3.44 6.49 -1.71
N LEU A 42 -4.19 7.52 -2.08
CA LEU A 42 -4.11 8.83 -1.45
C LEU A 42 -4.88 8.81 -0.12
N ARG A 43 -4.62 9.78 0.76
CA ARG A 43 -5.18 9.80 2.12
C ARG A 43 -6.71 9.69 2.14
N HIS A 44 -7.40 10.40 1.25
CA HIS A 44 -8.86 10.39 1.19
C HIS A 44 -9.44 9.08 0.64
N GLN A 45 -8.64 8.26 -0.04
CA GLN A 45 -9.06 6.98 -0.63
C GLN A 45 -9.01 5.82 0.37
N VAL A 46 -8.18 5.91 1.41
CA VAL A 46 -7.90 4.82 2.34
C VAL A 46 -9.17 4.24 2.99
N PRO A 47 -10.14 5.03 3.51
CA PRO A 47 -11.33 4.46 4.13
C PRO A 47 -12.15 3.57 3.19
N GLY A 48 -12.27 3.96 1.92
CA GLY A 48 -12.97 3.17 0.91
C GLY A 48 -12.25 1.86 0.59
N VAL A 49 -10.93 1.90 0.44
CA VAL A 49 -10.09 0.71 0.20
C VAL A 49 -10.10 -0.23 1.40
N ALA A 50 -10.01 0.31 2.62
CA ALA A 50 -10.08 -0.45 3.86
C ALA A 50 -11.42 -1.20 3.96
N SER A 51 -12.54 -0.52 3.73
CA SER A 51 -13.86 -1.16 3.73
C SER A 51 -13.97 -2.24 2.65
N PHE A 52 -13.42 -2.02 1.44
CA PHE A 52 -13.52 -2.95 0.32
C PHE A 52 -12.68 -4.22 0.51
N LEU A 53 -11.42 -4.07 0.94
CA LEU A 53 -10.47 -5.19 1.07
C LEU A 53 -10.49 -5.84 2.45
N TYR A 54 -10.76 -5.07 3.50
CA TYR A 54 -10.60 -5.47 4.90
C TYR A 54 -11.88 -5.30 5.75
N GLY A 55 -13.04 -4.96 5.16
CA GLY A 55 -14.28 -4.75 5.91
C GLY A 55 -14.80 -5.97 6.68
N GLY A 56 -14.37 -7.18 6.30
CA GLY A 56 -14.62 -8.43 7.03
C GLY A 56 -13.33 -9.10 7.49
N TYR A 57 -12.26 -8.34 7.71
CA TYR A 57 -10.99 -8.86 8.18
C TYR A 57 -11.12 -9.39 9.61
N ASP A 58 -10.91 -10.70 9.78
CA ASP A 58 -10.91 -11.45 11.04
C ASP A 58 -9.54 -12.09 11.30
N GLY A 59 -8.51 -11.62 10.59
CA GLY A 59 -7.15 -12.12 10.73
C GLY A 59 -6.55 -11.79 12.09
N PRO A 60 -5.47 -12.49 12.48
CA PRO A 60 -4.86 -12.35 13.79
C PRO A 60 -4.03 -11.08 13.95
N ASP A 61 -3.73 -10.38 12.87
CA ASP A 61 -2.79 -9.25 12.84
C ASP A 61 -3.52 -7.90 12.89
N GLU A 62 -2.87 -6.89 13.46
CA GLU A 62 -3.32 -5.51 13.28
C GLU A 62 -3.08 -5.05 11.83
N LEU A 63 -3.93 -4.16 11.34
CA LEU A 63 -3.72 -3.51 10.05
C LEU A 63 -2.90 -2.24 10.27
N VAL A 64 -1.97 -1.98 9.36
CA VAL A 64 -1.14 -0.78 9.37
C VAL A 64 -1.15 -0.10 8.00
N LEU A 65 -1.03 1.22 8.04
CA LEU A 65 -0.88 2.05 6.86
C LEU A 65 0.58 2.43 6.70
N LEU A 66 1.20 1.97 5.63
CA LEU A 66 2.56 2.36 5.26
C LEU A 66 2.50 3.74 4.60
N VAL A 67 3.22 4.71 5.16
CA VAL A 67 3.35 6.06 4.59
C VAL A 67 4.62 6.10 3.76
N ILE A 68 4.47 6.18 2.45
CA ILE A 68 5.55 6.02 1.46
C ILE A 68 5.88 7.38 0.87
N ASP A 69 7.16 7.74 0.91
CA ASP A 69 7.70 8.92 0.24
C ASP A 69 8.01 8.56 -1.22
N PRO A 70 7.25 9.07 -2.21
CA PRO A 70 7.46 8.72 -3.61
C PRO A 70 8.80 9.22 -4.17
N GLU A 71 9.44 10.21 -3.53
CA GLU A 71 10.76 10.71 -3.94
C GLU A 71 11.90 9.73 -3.61
N ARG A 72 11.61 8.69 -2.80
CA ARG A 72 12.56 7.62 -2.43
C ARG A 72 12.35 6.32 -3.20
N LEU A 73 11.43 6.32 -4.17
CA LEU A 73 11.20 5.18 -5.05
C LEU A 73 12.13 5.31 -6.28
N ASP A 74 12.72 4.18 -6.66
CA ASP A 74 13.52 4.03 -7.88
C ASP A 74 12.73 3.42 -9.04
N VAL A 75 11.43 3.17 -8.82
CA VAL A 75 10.50 2.56 -9.76
C VAL A 75 9.36 3.50 -10.14
N PRO A 76 8.72 3.32 -11.31
CA PRO A 76 7.66 4.21 -11.76
C PRO A 76 6.42 4.15 -10.84
N VAL A 77 5.86 5.33 -10.56
CA VAL A 77 4.51 5.48 -10.00
C VAL A 77 3.58 5.94 -11.11
N ARG A 78 2.43 5.27 -11.27
CA ARG A 78 1.39 5.69 -12.22
C ARG A 78 0.06 5.85 -11.50
N TYR A 79 -0.69 6.86 -11.88
CA TYR A 79 -2.05 7.08 -11.41
C TYR A 79 -2.98 6.51 -12.47
N GLU A 80 -3.76 5.50 -12.10
CA GLU A 80 -4.59 4.76 -13.05
C GLU A 80 -5.98 4.53 -12.46
N ALA A 81 -7.00 4.77 -13.27
CA ALA A 81 -8.39 4.49 -12.89
C ALA A 81 -8.78 3.07 -13.27
N VAL A 82 -9.58 2.41 -12.41
CA VAL A 82 -10.12 1.06 -12.69
C VAL A 82 -11.05 1.07 -13.92
N LYS A 83 -11.71 2.20 -14.18
CA LYS A 83 -12.63 2.40 -15.31
C LYS A 83 -12.39 3.77 -15.93
N PRO A 84 -12.64 3.96 -17.25
CA PRO A 84 -12.52 5.27 -17.89
C PRO A 84 -13.35 6.34 -17.17
N GLY A 85 -12.71 7.46 -16.82
CA GLY A 85 -13.34 8.58 -16.10
C GLY A 85 -13.58 8.34 -14.60
N GLY A 86 -13.08 7.22 -14.05
CA GLY A 86 -13.08 6.96 -12.61
C GLY A 86 -11.97 7.69 -11.88
N GLU A 87 -12.00 7.57 -10.56
CA GLU A 87 -10.91 8.04 -9.70
C GLU A 87 -9.63 7.23 -9.97
N GLU A 88 -8.50 7.92 -10.00
CA GLU A 88 -7.18 7.31 -10.21
C GLU A 88 -6.53 6.94 -8.87
N PHE A 89 -5.93 5.75 -8.86
CA PHE A 89 -5.17 5.25 -7.71
C PHE A 89 -3.69 5.16 -8.09
N PRO A 90 -2.77 5.49 -7.17
CA PRO A 90 -1.35 5.32 -7.41
C PRO A 90 -0.96 3.84 -7.40
N HIS A 91 -0.23 3.42 -8.42
CA HIS A 91 0.35 2.09 -8.57
C HIS A 91 1.87 2.20 -8.64
N ILE A 92 2.58 1.45 -7.80
CA ILE A 92 4.04 1.39 -7.78
C ILE A 92 4.49 0.15 -8.56
N TYR A 93 5.23 0.35 -9.65
CA TYR A 93 5.64 -0.72 -10.57
C TYR A 93 6.96 -1.37 -10.14
N GLY A 94 7.00 -1.87 -8.91
CA GLY A 94 8.15 -2.54 -8.32
C GLY A 94 8.02 -2.71 -6.81
N PRO A 95 9.01 -3.35 -6.16
CA PRO A 95 9.01 -3.51 -4.71
C PRO A 95 9.16 -2.15 -4.03
N ILE A 96 8.58 -1.98 -2.84
CA ILE A 96 8.76 -0.77 -2.04
C ILE A 96 9.97 -0.98 -1.12
N PRO A 97 11.07 -0.22 -1.28
CA PRO A 97 12.18 -0.28 -0.33
C PRO A 97 11.71 0.14 1.06
N VAL A 98 12.15 -0.56 2.11
CA VAL A 98 11.80 -0.19 3.51
C VAL A 98 12.19 1.25 3.83
N ALA A 99 13.27 1.77 3.22
CA ALA A 99 13.73 3.15 3.38
C ALA A 99 12.81 4.21 2.74
N ALA A 100 11.94 3.80 1.81
CA ALA A 100 10.91 4.66 1.23
C ALA A 100 9.68 4.82 2.13
N VAL A 101 9.48 3.89 3.08
CA VAL A 101 8.43 4.01 4.11
C VAL A 101 8.94 4.93 5.22
N VAL A 102 8.35 6.12 5.31
CA VAL A 102 8.78 7.18 6.23
C VAL A 102 7.99 7.20 7.54
N ASP A 103 6.81 6.58 7.57
CA ASP A 103 6.00 6.40 8.77
C ASP A 103 5.12 5.15 8.64
N VAL A 104 4.65 4.64 9.77
CA VAL A 104 3.72 3.51 9.84
C VAL A 104 2.65 3.80 10.88
N GLU A 105 1.42 3.93 10.42
CA GLU A 105 0.27 4.26 11.24
C GLU A 105 -0.55 3.01 11.54
N VAL A 106 -1.01 2.83 12.78
CA VAL A 106 -1.98 1.78 13.10
C VAL A 106 -3.33 2.16 12.48
N TRP A 107 -3.93 1.24 11.72
CA TRP A 107 -5.25 1.45 11.14
C TRP A 107 -6.33 1.01 12.14
N GLU A 108 -6.86 1.98 12.88
CA GLU A 108 -8.04 1.76 13.71
C GLU A 108 -9.28 1.82 12.80
N SER A 109 -10.09 0.75 12.81
CA SER A 109 -11.33 0.69 12.06
C SER A 109 -12.26 1.81 12.53
N ALA A 110 -12.51 2.81 11.69
CA ALA A 110 -13.47 3.87 11.97
C ALA A 110 -14.92 3.38 11.79
#